data_AF-A0A7W8NJS1-F1
#
_entry.id   AF-A0A7W8NJS1-F1
#
_cell.length_a   1.000
_cell.length_b   1.000
_cell.length_c   1.000
_cell.angle_alpha   90.00
_cell.angle_beta   90.00
_cell.angle_gamma   90.00
#
_symmetry.space_group_name_H-M   'P 1'
#
loop_
_entity.id
_entity.type
_entity.pdbx_description
1 polymer ?
#
loop_
_entity_poly.entity_id
_entity_poly.type
_entity_poly.pdbx_seq_one_letter_code
_entity_poly.pdbx_strand_id
1 'polypeptide(L)'
;LKADPAVIHPDEAAKRLGGVQDVVHALSTLLEVHASKRAALIGIMGAALARDLEDQHSRAYYCKIIWLAWQAELEGRDGLQALAAELQHLEVDRREWKDLRRPAALLAARLRAA
;
A
#
# COMPACT_ATOMS: atom_id res chain seq x y z
N LEU A 1 -2.22 23.40 -27.36
CA LEU A 1 -2.36 22.55 -26.17
C LEU A 1 -1.76 21.18 -26.51
N LYS A 2 -0.47 21.00 -26.23
CA LYS A 2 0.23 19.73 -26.47
C LYS A 2 0.01 18.91 -25.19
N ALA A 3 -0.65 17.76 -25.29
CA ALA A 3 -0.83 16.86 -24.16
C ALA A 3 0.55 16.47 -23.61
N ASP A 4 0.76 16.64 -22.31
CA ASP A 4 2.03 16.43 -21.62
C ASP A 4 2.23 14.91 -21.38
N PRO A 5 3.25 14.26 -21.98
CA PRO A 5 3.37 12.80 -22.00
C PRO A 5 3.83 12.15 -20.69
N ALA A 6 3.85 12.88 -19.56
CA ALA A 6 4.45 12.40 -18.30
C ALA A 6 3.50 12.35 -17.09
N VAL A 7 2.18 12.53 -17.27
CA VAL A 7 1.23 12.27 -16.18
C VAL A 7 0.94 10.77 -16.16
N ILE A 8 1.85 10.00 -15.56
CA ILE A 8 1.52 8.64 -15.15
C ILE A 8 0.41 8.78 -14.12
N HIS A 9 -0.83 8.51 -14.53
CA HIS A 9 -1.94 8.46 -13.61
C HIS A 9 -1.67 7.34 -12.59
N PRO A 10 -1.80 7.60 -11.27
CA PRO A 10 -1.53 6.60 -10.24
C PRO A 10 -2.27 5.28 -10.48
N ASP A 11 -3.47 5.37 -11.04
CA ASP A 11 -4.31 4.21 -11.35
C ASP A 11 -3.76 3.37 -12.51
N GLU A 12 -3.09 3.98 -13.49
CA GLU A 12 -2.45 3.27 -14.60
C GLU A 12 -1.13 2.62 -14.17
N ALA A 13 -0.33 3.31 -13.35
CA ALA A 13 0.84 2.70 -12.75
C ALA A 13 0.48 1.59 -11.77
N ALA A 14 -0.62 1.74 -11.00
CA ALA A 14 -1.10 0.70 -10.10
C ALA A 14 -1.45 -0.59 -10.84
N LYS A 15 -1.85 -0.54 -12.12
CA LYS A 15 -2.10 -1.75 -12.93
C LYS A 15 -0.82 -2.57 -13.16
N ARG A 16 0.37 -1.96 -13.01
CA ARG A 16 1.66 -2.66 -13.12
C ARG A 16 2.07 -3.37 -11.84
N LEU A 17 1.49 -3.00 -10.69
CA LEU A 17 1.59 -3.76 -9.45
C LEU A 17 0.47 -4.80 -9.45
N GLY A 18 0.83 -6.07 -9.49
CA GLY A 18 -0.05 -7.24 -9.57
C GLY A 18 -0.84 -7.57 -8.31
N GLY A 19 -0.64 -6.88 -7.19
CA GLY A 19 -1.44 -7.07 -5.97
C GLY A 19 -0.70 -6.75 -4.67
N VAL A 20 -1.18 -7.28 -3.55
CA VAL A 20 -0.62 -7.10 -2.21
C VAL A 20 0.87 -7.47 -2.16
N GLN A 21 1.28 -8.59 -2.79
CA GLN A 21 2.68 -9.04 -2.80
C GLN A 21 3.62 -8.04 -3.49
N ASP A 22 3.18 -7.46 -4.60
CA ASP A 22 3.98 -6.46 -5.32
C ASP A 22 4.10 -5.17 -4.52
N VAL A 23 3.06 -4.81 -3.76
CA VAL A 23 3.12 -3.67 -2.83
C VAL A 23 4.12 -3.96 -1.70
N VAL A 24 4.08 -5.15 -1.10
CA VAL A 24 5.05 -5.57 -0.07
C VAL A 24 6.48 -5.46 -0.59
N HIS A 25 6.76 -5.94 -1.79
CA HIS A 25 8.08 -5.84 -2.40
C HIS A 25 8.48 -4.38 -2.69
N ALA A 26 7.52 -3.55 -3.11
CA ALA A 26 7.78 -2.16 -3.43
C ALA A 26 7.94 -1.24 -2.21
N LEU A 27 7.54 -1.63 -0.99
CA LEU A 27 7.58 -0.76 0.19
C LEU A 27 8.96 -0.14 0.45
N SER A 28 10.04 -0.92 0.28
CA SER A 28 11.42 -0.43 0.47
C SER A 28 11.79 0.73 -0.48
N THR A 29 11.19 0.78 -1.66
CA THR A 29 11.45 1.85 -2.65
C THR A 29 11.02 3.24 -2.15
N LEU A 30 10.20 3.33 -1.09
CA LEU A 30 9.83 4.58 -0.43
C LEU A 30 11.03 5.30 0.22
N LEU A 31 12.07 4.55 0.58
CA LEU A 31 13.31 5.08 1.14
C LEU A 31 14.22 5.71 0.09
N GLU A 32 14.19 5.16 -1.13
CA GLU A 32 15.08 5.56 -2.23
C GLU A 32 14.44 6.63 -3.13
N VAL A 33 13.11 6.66 -3.20
CA VAL A 33 12.39 7.57 -4.09
C VAL A 33 12.60 9.04 -3.68
N HIS A 34 12.84 9.90 -4.69
CA HIS A 34 12.92 11.34 -4.49
C HIS A 34 11.63 11.87 -3.83
N ALA A 35 11.78 12.83 -2.91
CA ALA A 35 10.69 13.35 -2.09
C ALA A 35 9.47 13.80 -2.90
N SER A 36 9.69 14.45 -4.05
CA SER A 36 8.62 14.92 -4.94
C SER A 36 7.81 13.80 -5.63
N LYS A 37 8.30 12.57 -5.63
CA LYS A 37 7.65 11.40 -6.26
C LYS A 37 7.06 10.42 -5.24
N ARG A 38 7.39 10.58 -3.95
CA ARG A 38 6.94 9.68 -2.88
C ARG A 38 5.43 9.63 -2.74
N ALA A 39 4.76 10.79 -2.73
CA ALA A 39 3.31 10.84 -2.64
C ALA A 39 2.61 10.10 -3.80
N ALA A 40 3.18 10.21 -5.01
CA ALA A 40 2.66 9.48 -6.17
C ALA A 40 2.84 7.97 -6.01
N LEU A 41 4.01 7.51 -5.55
CA LEU A 41 4.28 6.10 -5.29
C LEU A 41 3.34 5.52 -4.22
N ILE A 42 3.11 6.25 -3.12
CA ILE A 42 2.13 5.87 -2.10
C ILE A 42 0.73 5.75 -2.70
N GLY A 43 0.33 6.70 -3.55
CA GLY A 43 -0.96 6.66 -4.25
C GLY A 43 -1.12 5.46 -5.19
N ILE A 44 -0.03 5.05 -5.85
CA ILE A 44 0.03 3.87 -6.72
C ILE A 44 -0.13 2.59 -5.88
N MET A 45 0.63 2.45 -4.79
CA MET A 45 0.55 1.30 -3.90
C MET A 45 -0.82 1.20 -3.22
N GLY A 46 -1.37 2.30 -2.71
CA GLY A 46 -2.68 2.32 -2.09
C GLY A 46 -3.81 1.97 -3.06
N ALA A 47 -3.71 2.38 -4.33
CA ALA A 47 -4.64 1.96 -5.38
C ALA A 47 -4.51 0.48 -5.74
N ALA A 48 -3.30 -0.06 -5.76
CA ALA A 48 -3.05 -1.48 -6.00
C ALA A 48 -3.67 -2.34 -4.89
N LEU A 49 -3.49 -1.97 -3.61
CA LEU A 49 -4.13 -2.64 -2.47
C LEU A 49 -5.66 -2.58 -2.55
N ALA A 50 -6.22 -1.39 -2.77
CA ALA A 50 -7.67 -1.20 -2.83
C ALA A 50 -8.33 -2.02 -3.95
N ARG A 51 -7.62 -2.19 -5.07
CA ARG A 51 -8.08 -3.03 -6.18
C ARG A 51 -7.96 -4.52 -5.88
N ASP A 52 -6.79 -4.98 -5.44
CA ASP A 52 -6.51 -6.40 -5.22
C ASP A 52 -7.34 -7.00 -4.07
N LEU A 53 -7.65 -6.17 -3.07
CA LEU A 53 -8.48 -6.53 -1.92
C LEU A 53 -9.99 -6.28 -2.16
N GLU A 54 -10.38 -5.87 -3.36
CA GLU A 54 -11.76 -5.49 -3.72
C GLU A 54 -12.37 -4.44 -2.75
N ASP A 55 -11.53 -3.57 -2.22
CA ASP A 55 -11.82 -2.64 -1.12
C ASP A 55 -11.53 -1.18 -1.53
N GLN A 56 -12.18 -0.76 -2.63
CA GLN A 56 -11.94 0.55 -3.25
C GLN A 56 -12.26 1.74 -2.34
N HIS A 57 -13.26 1.58 -1.47
CA HIS A 57 -13.66 2.62 -0.51
C HIS A 57 -12.58 2.88 0.55
N SER A 58 -11.68 1.92 0.79
CA SER A 58 -10.59 2.05 1.76
C SER A 58 -9.27 2.54 1.14
N ARG A 59 -9.26 2.97 -0.14
CA ARG A 59 -8.04 3.49 -0.80
C ARG A 59 -7.32 4.57 0.02
N ALA A 60 -8.05 5.54 0.55
CA ALA A 60 -7.46 6.61 1.35
C ALA A 60 -6.80 6.08 2.64
N TYR A 61 -7.39 5.05 3.25
CA TYR A 61 -6.83 4.37 4.40
C TYR A 61 -5.53 3.63 4.04
N TYR A 62 -5.48 2.91 2.92
CA TYR A 62 -4.27 2.24 2.46
C TYR A 62 -3.13 3.24 2.21
N CYS A 63 -3.40 4.37 1.54
CA CYS A 63 -2.40 5.44 1.38
C CYS A 63 -1.91 5.96 2.74
N LYS A 64 -2.81 6.15 3.70
CA LYS A 64 -2.47 6.65 5.04
C LYS A 64 -1.54 5.69 5.78
N ILE A 65 -1.83 4.38 5.81
CA ILE A 65 -0.98 3.43 6.55
C ILE A 65 0.40 3.28 5.92
N ILE A 66 0.51 3.35 4.59
CA ILE A 66 1.80 3.34 3.90
C ILE A 66 2.60 4.60 4.26
N TRP A 67 1.95 5.77 4.28
CA TRP A 67 2.59 7.01 4.73
C TRP A 67 3.09 6.92 6.17
N LEU A 68 2.26 6.41 7.08
CA LEU A 68 2.62 6.25 8.50
C LEU A 68 3.77 5.27 8.71
N ALA A 69 3.76 4.14 7.98
CA ALA A 69 4.84 3.16 8.02
C ALA A 69 6.18 3.78 7.56
N TRP A 70 6.15 4.57 6.48
CA TRP A 70 7.34 5.29 6.02
C TRP A 70 7.82 6.35 7.03
N GLN A 71 6.90 7.08 7.68
CA GLN A 71 7.29 8.03 8.74
C GLN A 71 7.93 7.33 9.94
N ALA A 72 7.37 6.20 10.37
CA ALA A 72 7.95 5.40 11.44
C ALA A 72 9.36 4.90 11.09
N GLU A 73 9.57 4.47 9.84
CA GLU A 73 10.89 4.08 9.32
C GLU A 73 11.92 5.20 9.42
N LEU A 74 11.54 6.43 9.06
CA LEU A 74 12.42 7.60 9.20
C LEU A 74 12.75 7.95 10.65
N GLU A 75 11.88 7.58 11.58
CA GLU A 75 12.10 7.74 13.02
C GLU A 75 12.93 6.59 13.62
N GLY A 76 13.44 5.66 12.80
CA GLY A 76 14.22 4.51 13.23
C GLY A 76 13.39 3.40 13.86
N ARG A 77 12.08 3.39 13.59
CA ARG A 77 11.15 2.31 13.97
C ARG A 77 10.90 1.45 12.74
N ASP A 78 10.85 0.13 12.85
CA ASP A 78 10.74 -0.82 11.72
C ASP A 78 9.35 -0.79 11.01
N GLY A 79 8.85 0.40 10.65
CA GLY A 79 7.49 0.64 10.22
C GLY A 79 7.15 0.02 8.87
N LEU A 80 8.07 0.09 7.90
CA LEU A 80 7.86 -0.54 6.59
C LEU A 80 7.88 -2.06 6.72
N GLN A 81 8.77 -2.60 7.56
CA GLN A 81 8.84 -4.04 7.82
C GLN A 81 7.60 -4.55 8.56
N ALA A 82 7.10 -3.82 9.56
CA ALA A 82 5.87 -4.16 10.26
C ALA A 82 4.65 -4.16 9.32
N LEU A 83 4.52 -3.13 8.46
CA LEU A 83 3.45 -3.09 7.46
C LEU A 83 3.57 -4.25 6.45
N ALA A 84 4.79 -4.58 6.00
CA ALA A 84 5.03 -5.69 5.10
C ALA A 84 4.57 -7.02 5.69
N ALA A 85 4.90 -7.29 6.95
CA ALA A 85 4.49 -8.51 7.66
C ALA A 85 2.96 -8.60 7.76
N GLU A 86 2.29 -7.51 8.12
CA GLU A 86 0.84 -7.51 8.27
C GLU A 86 0.08 -7.65 6.94
N LEU A 87 0.63 -7.09 5.85
CA LEU A 87 0.10 -7.33 4.50
C LEU A 87 0.29 -8.79 4.05
N GLN A 88 1.41 -9.42 4.41
CA GLN A 88 1.62 -10.85 4.15
C GLN A 88 0.64 -11.73 4.94
N HIS A 89 0.42 -11.43 6.23
CA HIS A 89 -0.60 -12.12 7.02
C HIS A 89 -2.00 -11.95 6.43
N LEU A 90 -2.36 -10.73 6.01
CA LEU A 90 -3.65 -10.47 5.36
C LEU A 90 -3.84 -11.29 4.08
N GLU A 91 -2.79 -11.44 3.27
CA GLU A 91 -2.83 -12.27 2.07
C GLU A 91 -3.01 -13.76 2.38
N VAL A 92 -2.46 -14.24 3.50
CA VAL A 92 -2.73 -15.60 4.00
C VAL A 92 -4.19 -15.73 4.44
N ASP A 93 -4.71 -14.81 5.25
CA ASP A 93 -6.11 -14.85 5.68
C ASP A 93 -7.07 -14.82 4.50
N ARG A 94 -6.78 -14.03 3.47
CA ARG A 94 -7.62 -13.95 2.27
C ARG A 94 -7.72 -15.29 1.54
N ARG A 95 -6.65 -16.09 1.57
CA ARG A 95 -6.61 -17.44 0.96
C ARG A 95 -7.37 -18.46 1.79
N GLU A 96 -7.27 -18.37 3.12
CA GLU A 96 -7.92 -19.29 4.05
C GLU A 96 -9.40 -18.96 4.29
N TRP A 97 -9.74 -17.67 4.34
CA TRP A 97 -11.06 -17.13 4.65
C TRP A 97 -11.64 -16.41 3.43
N LYS A 98 -12.26 -17.18 2.55
CA LYS A 98 -12.83 -16.70 1.28
C LYS A 98 -13.88 -15.60 1.43
N ASP A 99 -14.52 -15.49 2.60
CA ASP A 99 -15.57 -14.50 2.90
C ASP A 99 -15.06 -13.29 3.70
N LEU A 100 -13.76 -12.97 3.66
CA LEU A 100 -13.20 -11.81 4.35
C LEU A 100 -13.75 -10.50 3.75
N ARG A 101 -14.78 -9.94 4.39
CA ARG A 101 -15.51 -8.74 3.87
C ARG A 101 -14.82 -7.41 4.11
N ARG A 102 -13.90 -7.32 5.07
CA ARG A 102 -13.33 -6.04 5.55
C ARG A 102 -11.82 -6.12 5.78
N PRO A 103 -11.01 -6.26 4.71
CA PRO A 103 -9.56 -6.40 4.82
C PRO A 103 -8.90 -5.19 5.48
N ALA A 104 -9.32 -3.95 5.15
CA ALA A 104 -8.81 -2.75 5.81
C ALA A 104 -9.05 -2.73 7.32
N ALA A 105 -10.19 -3.23 7.79
CA ALA A 105 -10.53 -3.25 9.21
C ALA A 105 -9.68 -4.28 9.98
N LEU A 106 -9.45 -5.46 9.39
CA LEU A 106 -8.56 -6.46 9.96
C LEU A 106 -7.13 -5.93 10.05
N LEU A 107 -6.62 -5.36 8.96
CA LEU A 107 -5.29 -4.76 8.92
C LEU A 107 -5.16 -3.63 9.96
N ALA A 108 -6.18 -2.78 10.11
CA ALA A 108 -6.20 -1.72 11.12
C ALA A 108 -6.15 -2.27 12.55
N ALA A 109 -6.82 -3.40 12.81
CA ALA A 109 -6.80 -4.01 14.13
C ALA A 109 -5.41 -4.55 14.48
N ARG A 110 -4.73 -5.20 13.51
CA ARG A 110 -3.39 -5.76 13.73
C ARG A 110 -2.32 -4.69 13.89
N LEU A 111 -2.34 -3.66 13.06
CA LEU A 111 -1.40 -2.53 13.16
C LEU A 111 -1.55 -1.72 14.46
N ARG A 112 -2.64 -1.86 15.22
CA ARG A 112 -2.78 -1.26 16.56
C ARG A 112 -2.28 -2.18 17.67
N ALA A 113 -2.17 -3.47 17.40
CA ALA A 113 -1.75 -4.48 18.37
C ALA A 113 -0.24 -4.75 18.33
N ALA A 114 0.40 -4.46 17.19
CA ALA A 114 1.85 -4.40 17.01
C ALA A 114 2.44 -3.14 17.65
#